data_AF-A0A7V9WR12-F1
#
_entry.id   AF-A0A7V9WR12-F1
#
_cell.length_a   1.000
_cell.length_b   1.000
_cell.length_c   1.000
_cell.angle_alpha   90.00
_cell.angle_beta   90.00
_cell.angle_gamma   90.00
#
_symmetry.space_group_name_H-M   'P 1'
#
loop_
_entity.id
_entity.type
_entity.pdbx_description
1 polymer ?
#
loop_
_entity_poly.entity_id
_entity_poly.type
_entity_poly.pdbx_seq_one_letter_code
_entity_poly.pdbx_strand_id
1 'polypeptide(L)'
;THQKVITCHLWKDNLEVCEDIRHQKGMKDCYQQRKETIERLFGTAKEYHNLRYTRLKGKSKMEATVGLTLACFNLRNLNLIRFR
;
A
#
# COMPACT_ATOMS: atom_id res chain seq x y z
N THR A 1 -5.08 -45.65 -16.00
CA THR A 1 -5.88 -44.57 -15.35
C THR A 1 -4.97 -43.40 -15.10
N HIS A 2 -5.13 -42.29 -15.85
CA HIS A 2 -4.27 -41.11 -15.72
C HIS A 2 -4.91 -40.14 -14.72
N GLN A 3 -4.26 -39.93 -13.56
CA GLN A 3 -4.74 -38.98 -12.57
C GLN A 3 -4.05 -37.63 -12.79
N LYS A 4 -4.84 -36.59 -13.10
CA LYS A 4 -4.33 -35.24 -13.29
C LYS A 4 -4.10 -34.59 -11.92
N VAL A 5 -2.83 -34.40 -11.56
CA VAL A 5 -2.46 -33.64 -10.35
C VAL A 5 -2.39 -32.17 -10.72
N ILE A 6 -3.19 -31.34 -10.04
CA ILE A 6 -3.21 -29.89 -10.22
C ILE A 6 -2.59 -29.27 -8.98
N THR A 7 -1.49 -28.54 -9.15
CA THR A 7 -0.84 -27.80 -8.07
C THR A 7 -1.32 -26.35 -8.07
N CYS A 8 -2.14 -25.98 -7.09
CA CYS A 8 -2.62 -24.61 -6.92
C CYS A 8 -1.96 -23.98 -5.69
N HIS A 9 -1.70 -22.68 -5.73
CA HIS A 9 -1.41 -21.93 -4.50
C HIS A 9 -2.66 -21.88 -3.63
N LEU A 10 -2.52 -22.10 -2.32
CA LEU A 10 -3.64 -22.02 -1.35
C LEU A 10 -4.44 -20.70 -1.45
N TRP A 11 -3.76 -19.63 -1.86
CA TRP A 11 -4.32 -18.28 -1.96
C TRP A 11 -4.86 -17.93 -3.35
N LYS A 12 -4.83 -18.87 -4.29
CA LYS A 12 -5.19 -18.60 -5.69
C LYS A 12 -6.62 -18.09 -5.80
N ASP A 13 -7.57 -18.75 -5.15
CA ASP A 13 -8.97 -18.36 -5.18
C ASP A 13 -9.17 -16.94 -4.60
N ASN A 14 -8.45 -16.62 -3.51
CA ASN A 14 -8.49 -15.27 -2.91
C ASN A 14 -7.88 -14.20 -3.83
N LEU A 15 -6.81 -14.53 -4.56
CA LEU A 15 -6.18 -13.63 -5.54
C LEU A 15 -7.12 -13.35 -6.72
N GLU A 16 -7.82 -14.36 -7.21
CA GLU A 16 -8.80 -14.23 -8.29
C GLU A 16 -9.95 -13.29 -7.87
N VAL A 17 -10.49 -13.46 -6.65
CA VAL A 17 -11.50 -12.55 -6.10
C VAL A 17 -10.98 -11.11 -5.98
N CYS A 18 -9.72 -10.91 -5.57
CA CYS A 18 -9.13 -9.58 -5.48
C CYS A 18 -9.01 -8.90 -6.86
N GLU A 19 -8.63 -9.65 -7.89
CA GLU A 19 -8.56 -9.15 -9.26
C GLU A 19 -9.95 -8.82 -9.81
N ASP A 20 -10.97 -9.63 -9.52
CA ASP A 20 -12.35 -9.31 -9.92
C ASP A 20 -12.82 -7.98 -9.29
N ILE A 21 -12.55 -7.76 -8.00
CA ILE A 21 -12.86 -6.51 -7.30
C ILE A 21 -12.13 -5.33 -7.94
N ARG A 22 -10.85 -5.50 -8.28
CA ARG A 22 -10.02 -4.44 -8.87
C ARG A 22 -10.57 -3.94 -10.21
N HIS A 23 -11.18 -4.80 -11.02
CA HIS A 23 -11.74 -4.45 -12.33
C HIS A 23 -13.17 -3.89 -12.26
N GLN A 24 -13.80 -3.84 -11.08
CA GLN A 24 -15.10 -3.21 -10.92
C GLN A 24 -15.05 -1.71 -11.24
N LYS A 25 -16.12 -1.20 -11.86
CA LYS A 25 -16.17 0.16 -12.43
C LYS A 25 -15.81 1.26 -11.42
N GLY A 26 -16.30 1.17 -10.18
CA GLY A 26 -15.95 2.13 -9.12
C GLY A 26 -14.57 1.90 -8.48
N MET A 27 -14.11 0.64 -8.43
CA MET A 27 -12.81 0.32 -7.84
C MET A 27 -11.66 0.81 -8.69
N LYS A 28 -11.76 0.70 -10.03
CA LYS A 28 -10.73 1.20 -10.95
C LYS A 28 -10.41 2.68 -10.70
N ASP A 29 -11.44 3.51 -10.55
CA ASP A 29 -11.28 4.94 -10.27
C ASP A 29 -10.69 5.19 -8.87
N CYS A 30 -11.13 4.45 -7.86
CA CYS A 30 -10.53 4.51 -6.52
C CYS A 30 -9.05 4.12 -6.52
N TYR A 31 -8.65 3.08 -7.26
CA TYR A 31 -7.26 2.66 -7.39
C TYR A 31 -6.41 3.70 -8.13
N GLN A 32 -6.98 4.37 -9.14
CA GLN A 32 -6.32 5.47 -9.83
C GLN A 32 -6.05 6.65 -8.88
N GLN A 33 -7.05 7.06 -8.09
CA GLN A 33 -6.89 8.12 -7.09
C GLN A 33 -5.92 7.74 -5.98
N ARG A 34 -5.93 6.47 -5.53
CA ARG A 34 -4.98 5.96 -4.55
C ARG A 34 -3.54 6.05 -5.05
N LYS A 35 -3.28 5.69 -6.32
CA LYS A 35 -1.94 5.83 -6.91
C LYS A 35 -1.44 7.26 -6.78
N GLU A 36 -2.23 8.24 -7.20
CA GLU A 36 -1.85 9.65 -7.11
C GLU A 36 -1.65 10.13 -5.67
N THR A 37 -2.53 9.70 -4.76
CA THR A 37 -2.45 10.05 -3.34
C THR A 37 -1.17 9.49 -2.71
N ILE A 38 -0.82 8.25 -3.04
CA ILE A 38 0.41 7.59 -2.57
C ILE A 38 1.64 8.34 -3.09
N GLU A 39 1.69 8.68 -4.38
CA GLU A 39 2.81 9.44 -4.95
C GLU A 39 2.97 10.83 -4.31
N ARG A 40 1.86 11.57 -4.13
CA ARG A 40 1.87 12.87 -3.42
C ARG A 40 2.33 12.74 -1.98
N LEU A 41 1.92 11.66 -1.29
CA LEU A 41 2.33 11.38 0.07
C LEU A 41 3.83 11.13 0.15
N PHE A 42 4.37 10.31 -0.75
CA PHE A 42 5.82 10.08 -0.81
C PHE A 42 6.61 11.34 -1.15
N GLY A 43 6.11 12.19 -2.05
CA GLY A 43 6.70 13.50 -2.32
C GLY A 43 6.77 14.38 -1.06
N THR A 44 5.66 14.47 -0.32
CA THR A 44 5.57 15.21 0.94
C THR A 44 6.52 14.64 2.00
N ALA A 45 6.58 13.32 2.13
CA ALA A 45 7.44 12.64 3.08
C ALA A 45 8.94 12.87 2.78
N LYS A 46 9.31 12.86 1.49
CA LYS A 46 10.67 13.18 1.06
C LYS A 46 11.07 14.62 1.40
N GLU A 47 10.18 15.57 1.13
CA GLU A 47 10.45 17.00 1.31
C GLU A 47 10.38 17.44 2.78
N TYR A 48 9.25 17.22 3.44
CA TYR A 48 9.00 17.76 4.78
C TYR A 48 9.57 16.89 5.90
N HIS A 49 9.71 15.58 5.67
CA HIS A 49 10.25 14.65 6.67
C HIS A 49 11.70 14.21 6.37
N ASN A 50 12.37 14.91 5.44
CA ASN A 50 13.77 14.69 5.08
C ASN A 50 14.10 13.26 4.63
N LEU A 51 13.14 12.55 4.03
CA LEU A 51 13.33 11.17 3.56
C LEU A 51 14.01 11.09 2.18
N ARG A 52 14.51 12.20 1.63
CA ARG A 52 15.37 12.19 0.42
C ARG A 52 16.69 11.46 0.66
N TYR A 53 17.23 11.54 1.88
CA TYR A 53 18.50 10.93 2.26
C TYR A 53 18.37 10.15 3.57
N THR A 54 19.18 9.12 3.72
CA THR A 54 19.28 8.36 4.96
C THR A 54 20.08 9.16 6.00
N ARG A 55 19.40 9.66 7.03
CA ARG A 55 20.06 10.43 8.11
C ARG A 55 20.48 9.58 9.31
N LEU A 56 19.94 8.37 9.43
CA LEU A 56 20.27 7.45 10.51
C LEU A 56 21.15 6.31 9.96
N LYS A 57 22.15 5.91 10.74
CA LYS A 57 22.98 4.73 10.44
C LYS A 57 22.28 3.46 10.92
N GLY A 58 22.15 2.48 10.02
CA GLY A 58 21.56 1.17 10.29
C GLY A 58 20.14 1.01 9.74
N LYS A 59 19.87 -0.16 9.15
CA LYS A 59 18.61 -0.48 8.49
C LYS A 59 17.40 -0.38 9.43
N SER A 60 17.50 -0.97 10.63
CA SER A 60 16.41 -0.97 11.62
C SER A 60 15.94 0.43 12.02
N LYS A 61 16.88 1.38 12.18
CA LYS A 61 16.56 2.77 12.54
C LYS A 61 15.86 3.50 11.40
N MET A 62 16.30 3.29 10.16
CA MET A 62 15.64 3.84 8.99
C MET A 62 14.25 3.25 8.79
N GLU A 63 14.09 1.93 8.95
CA GLU A 63 12.79 1.25 8.87
C GLU A 63 11.81 1.78 9.92
N ALA A 64 12.25 1.95 11.18
CA ALA A 64 11.41 2.53 12.22
C ALA A 64 10.99 3.98 11.91
N THR A 65 11.92 4.79 11.37
CA THR A 65 11.64 6.20 11.03
C THR A 65 10.63 6.31 9.88
N VAL A 66 10.84 5.54 8.81
CA VAL A 66 9.91 5.50 7.67
C VAL A 66 8.56 4.92 8.09
N GLY A 67 8.57 3.81 8.84
CA GLY A 67 7.36 3.16 9.34
C GLY A 67 6.51 4.08 10.20
N LEU A 68 7.13 4.78 11.17
CA LEU A 68 6.43 5.76 12.02
C LEU A 68 5.86 6.91 11.20
N THR A 69 6.63 7.46 10.27
CA THR A 69 6.20 8.56 9.39
C THR A 69 4.97 8.17 8.56
N LEU A 70 5.01 6.99 7.93
CA LEU A 70 3.89 6.48 7.14
C LEU A 70 2.67 6.12 8.01
N ALA A 71 2.89 5.58 9.22
CA ALA A 71 1.81 5.29 10.17
C ALA A 71 1.08 6.58 10.57
N CYS A 72 1.80 7.66 10.91
CA CYS A 72 1.21 8.95 11.23
C CYS A 72 0.39 9.52 10.07
N PHE A 73 0.88 9.40 8.84
CA PHE A 73 0.13 9.82 7.66
C PHE A 73 -1.15 9.02 7.44
N ASN A 74 -1.09 7.69 7.63
CA ASN A 74 -2.26 6.84 7.52
C ASN A 74 -3.31 7.17 8.59
N LEU A 75 -2.89 7.44 9.83
CA LEU A 75 -3.78 7.86 10.91
C LEU A 75 -4.48 9.19 10.59
N ARG A 76 -3.76 10.17 10.03
CA ARG A 76 -4.36 11.43 9.57
C ARG A 76 -5.44 11.19 8.52
N ASN A 77 -5.18 10.30 7.56
CA ASN A 77 -6.13 10.00 6.49
C ASN A 77 -7.35 9.22 7.00
N LEU A 78 -7.17 8.29 7.94
CA LEU A 78 -8.28 7.57 8.58
C LEU A 78 -9.23 8.52 9.31
N ASN A 79 -8.69 9.49 10.06
CA ASN A 79 -9.51 10.50 10.72
C ASN A 79 -10.27 11.37 9.69
N LEU A 80 -9.62 11.79 8.61
CA LEU A 80 -10.29 12.57 7.56
C LEU A 80 -11.42 11.80 6.86
N ILE A 81 -11.32 10.48 6.73
CA ILE A 81 -12.38 9.64 6.16
C ILE A 81 -13.50 9.39 7.18
N ARG A 82 -13.18 9.26 8.48
CA ARG A 82 -14.17 8.98 9.53
C ARG A 82 -15.00 10.20 9.94
N PHE A 83 -14.48 11.42 9.74
CA PHE A 83 -15.15 12.68 10.07
C PHE A 83 -15.74 13.40 8.84
N ARG A 84 -15.80 12.73 7.68
CA ARG A 84 -16.41 13.22 6.45
C ARG A 84 -17.56 12.32 6.07
#